data_AF-A0A8B9P986-F1
#
_entry.id   AF-A0A8B9P986-F1
#
_cell.length_a   1.000
_cell.length_b   1.000
_cell.length_c   1.000
_cell.angle_alpha   90.00
_cell.angle_beta   90.00
_cell.angle_gamma   90.00
#
_symmetry.space_group_name_H-M   'P 1'
#
loop_
_entity.id
_entity.type
_entity.pdbx_description
1 polymer ?
#
loop_
_entity_poly.entity_id
_entity_poly.type
_entity_poly.pdbx_seq_one_letter_code
_entity_poly.pdbx_strand_id
1 'polypeptide(L)'
;MVYQGLASKFSSLMLFAVVDFVSSDLEDVAQKCSLSYKALVAVRRVLLAQFSAFPANGADLYEELKSSTAILSTGIPSLDKLLDSGLYTGEVTELMGAPGSGKTQVCLSIAASMSLGLKQHVLFLDSTGGFTASRLYQMLQAQAEDEEEQLEALQRVQVTRVFDVYEMLRALQELRDSLSQQVTNQVTRDSSAGPLKPALGRSWSFVPSTRVLLQSKEATWEKTNTQRVASLAKSPRQPTGIQVVLDVGSGGAQELSPVTPTQGL
;
A
#
# COMPACT_ATOMS: atom_id res chain seq x y z
N MET A 1 -7.46 38.95 4.53
CA MET A 1 -6.48 39.39 5.56
C MET A 1 -6.55 38.57 6.84
N VAL A 2 -7.43 38.83 7.82
CA VAL A 2 -7.37 38.18 9.17
C VAL A 2 -7.20 36.65 9.11
N TYR A 3 -8.05 35.94 8.36
CA TYR A 3 -7.97 34.48 8.21
C TYR A 3 -6.64 33.99 7.59
N GLN A 4 -6.07 34.70 6.62
CA GLN A 4 -4.77 34.34 6.04
C GLN A 4 -3.63 34.52 7.05
N GLY A 5 -3.71 35.55 7.90
CA GLY A 5 -2.76 35.80 8.98
C GLY A 5 -2.86 34.82 10.16
N LEU A 6 -4.00 34.14 10.32
CA LEU A 6 -4.13 33.02 11.26
C LEU A 6 -3.66 31.70 10.63
N ALA A 7 -4.06 31.43 9.38
CA ALA A 7 -3.65 30.23 8.66
C ALA A 7 -2.12 30.11 8.54
N SER A 8 -1.41 31.20 8.22
CA SER A 8 0.06 31.19 8.16
C SER A 8 0.72 30.87 9.51
N LYS A 9 0.14 31.34 10.62
CA LYS A 9 0.61 31.00 11.97
C LYS A 9 0.34 29.53 12.31
N PHE A 10 -0.80 28.97 11.93
CA PHE A 10 -1.08 27.53 12.09
C PHE A 10 -0.14 26.66 11.24
N SER A 11 0.14 27.04 9.98
CA SER A 11 1.16 26.37 9.16
C SER A 11 2.56 26.44 9.78
N SER A 12 2.93 27.55 10.43
CA SER A 12 4.21 27.68 11.15
C SER A 12 4.33 26.79 12.39
N LEU A 13 3.20 26.26 12.87
CA LEU A 13 3.07 25.30 13.97
C LEU A 13 2.84 23.86 13.47
N MET A 14 2.93 23.63 12.15
CA MET A 14 2.59 22.35 11.49
C MET A 14 1.16 21.86 11.76
N LEU A 15 0.21 22.79 11.98
CA LEU A 15 -1.21 22.47 12.18
C LEU A 15 -1.93 22.51 10.82
N PHE A 16 -2.12 21.34 10.21
CA PHE A 16 -2.74 21.19 8.89
C PHE A 16 -4.08 20.44 8.94
N ALA A 17 -4.32 19.65 9.98
CA ALA A 17 -5.52 18.85 10.20
C ALA A 17 -6.11 19.02 11.62
N VAL A 18 -7.34 18.53 11.81
CA VAL A 18 -8.03 18.53 13.11
C VAL A 18 -7.24 17.78 14.17
N VAL A 19 -6.63 16.64 13.81
CA VAL A 19 -5.82 15.82 14.73
C VAL A 19 -4.60 16.58 15.27
N ASP A 20 -3.93 17.39 14.45
CA ASP A 20 -2.78 18.21 14.85
C ASP A 20 -3.22 19.24 15.90
N PHE A 21 -4.32 19.96 15.62
CA PHE A 21 -4.86 20.97 16.54
C PHE A 21 -5.41 20.36 17.84
N VAL A 22 -5.95 19.13 17.80
CA VAL A 22 -6.44 18.41 18.98
C VAL A 22 -5.27 17.85 19.82
N SER A 23 -4.13 17.54 19.20
CA SER A 23 -2.96 16.93 19.86
C SER A 23 -1.89 17.94 20.30
N SER A 24 -1.94 19.18 19.82
CA SER A 24 -0.94 20.23 20.11
C SER A 24 -0.93 20.71 21.56
N ASP A 25 0.10 21.49 21.92
CA ASP A 25 0.08 22.30 23.15
C ASP A 25 -0.72 23.60 22.92
N LEU A 26 -1.82 23.77 23.66
CA LEU A 26 -2.66 24.97 23.54
C LEU A 26 -2.03 26.23 24.16
N GLU A 27 -1.04 26.12 25.03
CA GLU A 27 -0.31 27.27 25.57
C GLU A 27 0.65 27.84 24.51
N ASP A 28 1.37 26.96 23.80
CA ASP A 28 2.24 27.34 22.68
C ASP A 28 1.43 27.93 21.50
N VAL A 29 0.29 27.31 21.17
CA VAL A 29 -0.67 27.87 20.18
C VAL A 29 -1.22 29.21 20.65
N ALA A 30 -1.60 29.37 21.93
CA ALA A 30 -2.10 30.64 22.46
C ALA A 30 -1.07 31.76 22.31
N GLN A 31 0.19 31.52 22.70
CA GLN A 31 1.28 32.48 22.63
C GLN A 31 1.60 32.87 21.17
N LYS A 32 1.95 31.90 20.32
CA LYS A 32 2.38 32.16 18.94
C LYS A 32 1.25 32.70 18.07
N CYS A 33 0.04 32.14 18.19
CA CYS A 33 -1.11 32.64 17.44
C CYS A 33 -1.65 33.97 17.98
N SER A 34 -1.32 34.34 19.22
CA SER A 34 -1.86 35.51 19.93
C SER A 34 -3.37 35.35 20.18
N LEU A 35 -3.77 34.16 20.61
CA LEU A 35 -5.17 33.75 20.80
C LEU A 35 -5.47 33.47 22.27
N SER A 36 -6.74 33.61 22.66
CA SER A 36 -7.18 33.24 24.00
C SER A 36 -7.14 31.73 24.19
N TYR A 37 -6.36 31.25 25.17
CA TYR A 37 -6.34 29.84 25.58
C TYR A 37 -7.75 29.29 25.86
N LYS A 38 -8.63 30.07 26.49
CA LYS A 38 -10.02 29.67 26.77
C LYS A 38 -10.83 29.44 25.48
N ALA A 39 -10.58 30.22 24.42
CA ALA A 39 -11.20 30.01 23.11
C ALA A 39 -10.62 28.77 22.41
N LEU A 40 -9.30 28.55 22.49
CA LEU A 40 -8.66 27.36 21.95
C LEU A 40 -9.15 26.06 22.61
N VAL A 41 -9.35 26.05 23.94
CA VAL A 41 -9.95 24.92 24.68
C VAL A 41 -11.40 24.69 24.23
N ALA A 42 -12.18 25.75 23.99
CA ALA A 42 -13.54 25.60 23.48
C ALA A 42 -13.55 25.00 22.05
N VAL A 43 -12.68 25.47 21.15
CA VAL A 43 -12.51 24.91 19.80
C VAL A 43 -12.07 23.45 19.87
N ARG A 44 -11.08 23.09 20.71
CA ARG A 44 -10.65 21.69 20.90
C ARG A 44 -11.80 20.79 21.37
N ARG A 45 -12.66 21.26 22.28
CA ARG A 45 -13.84 20.51 22.74
C ARG A 45 -14.87 20.30 21.63
N VAL A 46 -15.15 21.32 20.81
CA VAL A 46 -16.07 21.19 19.66
C VAL A 46 -15.50 20.23 18.62
N LEU A 47 -14.21 20.36 18.29
CA LEU A 47 -13.54 19.47 17.33
C LEU A 47 -13.50 18.03 17.83
N LEU A 48 -13.20 17.78 19.10
CA LEU A 48 -13.33 16.44 19.69
C LEU A 48 -14.77 15.92 19.56
N ALA A 49 -15.77 16.68 20.00
CA ALA A 49 -17.18 16.25 19.94
C ALA A 49 -17.72 16.02 18.51
N GLN A 50 -17.12 16.62 17.49
CA GLN A 50 -17.51 16.45 16.08
C GLN A 50 -16.70 15.38 15.32
N PHE A 51 -15.44 15.17 15.68
CA PHE A 51 -14.48 14.37 14.90
C PHE A 51 -13.81 13.22 15.68
N SER A 52 -14.07 13.04 16.98
CA SER A 52 -13.63 11.82 17.68
C SER A 52 -14.47 10.62 17.26
N ALA A 53 -13.82 9.48 16.99
CA ALA A 53 -14.53 8.21 16.85
C ALA A 53 -15.26 7.84 18.16
N PHE A 54 -16.49 7.34 18.04
CA PHE A 54 -17.20 6.76 19.18
C PHE A 54 -16.58 5.40 19.53
N PRO A 55 -16.50 5.03 20.83
CA PRO A 55 -16.00 3.72 21.23
C PRO A 55 -16.94 2.61 20.75
N ALA A 56 -16.42 1.71 19.90
CA ALA A 56 -17.11 0.52 19.44
C ALA A 56 -16.66 -0.72 20.22
N ASN A 57 -17.46 -1.78 20.21
CA ASN A 57 -17.09 -3.07 20.80
C ASN A 57 -16.09 -3.80 19.88
N GLY A 58 -15.09 -4.46 20.45
CA GLY A 58 -14.13 -5.27 19.70
C GLY A 58 -14.77 -6.46 18.97
N ALA A 59 -15.92 -6.95 19.44
CA ALA A 59 -16.69 -7.98 18.73
C ALA A 59 -17.34 -7.41 17.45
N ASP A 60 -18.00 -6.25 17.56
CA ASP A 60 -18.68 -5.61 16.43
C ASP A 60 -17.67 -5.24 15.33
N LEU A 61 -16.53 -4.66 15.71
CA LEU A 61 -15.41 -4.36 14.80
C LEU A 61 -14.81 -5.62 14.15
N TYR A 62 -14.83 -6.77 14.83
CA TYR A 62 -14.29 -8.02 14.29
C TYR A 62 -15.21 -8.65 13.25
N GLU A 63 -16.54 -8.61 13.45
CA GLU A 63 -17.49 -9.02 12.42
C GLU A 63 -17.56 -8.01 11.25
N GLU A 64 -17.42 -6.71 11.52
CA GLU A 64 -17.25 -5.68 10.48
C GLU A 64 -16.02 -5.98 9.60
N LEU A 65 -14.85 -6.22 10.21
CA LEU A 65 -13.62 -6.59 9.49
C LEU A 65 -13.78 -7.87 8.66
N LYS A 66 -14.37 -8.94 9.22
CA LYS A 66 -14.70 -10.17 8.49
C LYS A 66 -15.57 -9.92 7.25
N SER A 67 -16.55 -9.02 7.37
CA SER A 67 -17.52 -8.74 6.29
C SER A 67 -17.00 -7.80 5.20
N SER A 68 -15.97 -6.99 5.51
CA SER A 68 -15.45 -5.92 4.64
C SER A 68 -14.06 -6.22 4.05
N THR A 69 -13.33 -7.18 4.61
CA THR A 69 -12.01 -7.59 4.12
C THR A 69 -12.15 -8.53 2.93
N ALA A 70 -11.65 -8.10 1.76
CA ALA A 70 -11.46 -8.93 0.58
C ALA A 70 -10.00 -9.37 0.48
N ILE A 71 -9.76 -10.52 -0.16
CA ILE A 71 -8.42 -11.06 -0.42
C ILE A 71 -8.19 -11.03 -1.94
N LEU A 72 -7.13 -10.35 -2.36
CA LEU A 72 -6.77 -10.13 -3.76
C LEU A 72 -5.56 -11.01 -4.11
N SER A 73 -5.73 -12.01 -4.96
CA SER A 73 -4.63 -12.85 -5.45
C SER A 73 -3.57 -11.99 -6.15
N THR A 74 -2.30 -12.24 -5.87
CA THR A 74 -1.15 -11.57 -6.50
C THR A 74 -0.91 -12.01 -7.95
N GLY A 75 -1.65 -13.00 -8.44
CA GLY A 75 -1.37 -13.70 -9.70
C GLY A 75 -0.17 -14.66 -9.62
N ILE A 76 0.40 -14.82 -8.43
CA ILE A 76 1.65 -15.57 -8.18
C ILE A 76 1.33 -16.62 -7.10
N PRO A 77 0.93 -17.86 -7.45
CA PRO A 77 0.35 -18.81 -6.49
C PRO A 77 1.23 -19.12 -5.28
N SER A 78 2.55 -19.18 -5.47
CA SER A 78 3.51 -19.37 -4.38
C SER A 78 3.61 -18.16 -3.44
N LEU A 79 3.41 -16.94 -3.94
CA LEU A 79 3.34 -15.72 -3.11
C LEU A 79 1.99 -15.61 -2.40
N ASP A 80 0.88 -15.99 -3.03
CA ASP A 80 -0.43 -16.05 -2.37
C ASP A 80 -0.43 -17.05 -1.21
N LYS A 81 0.21 -18.21 -1.40
CA LYS A 81 0.44 -19.19 -0.32
C LYS A 81 1.27 -18.62 0.84
N LEU A 82 2.25 -17.76 0.56
CA LEU A 82 3.06 -17.05 1.56
C LEU A 82 2.28 -15.92 2.27
N LEU A 83 1.28 -15.32 1.61
CA LEU A 83 0.50 -14.18 2.12
C LEU A 83 -0.81 -14.56 2.81
N ASP A 84 -1.13 -15.86 2.87
CA ASP A 84 -2.38 -16.43 3.37
C ASP A 84 -3.58 -16.16 2.42
N SER A 85 -3.43 -16.64 1.18
CA SER A 85 -4.34 -16.50 0.02
C SER A 85 -4.28 -15.18 -0.75
N GLY A 86 -3.46 -14.19 -0.35
CA GLY A 86 -3.18 -13.00 -1.17
C GLY A 86 -3.03 -11.71 -0.38
N LEU A 87 -3.25 -10.57 -1.04
CA LEU A 87 -3.22 -9.23 -0.44
C LEU A 87 -4.58 -8.89 0.17
N TYR A 88 -4.61 -8.55 1.45
CA TYR A 88 -5.84 -8.25 2.19
C TYR A 88 -6.17 -6.75 2.03
N THR A 89 -7.44 -6.42 1.77
CA THR A 89 -7.88 -5.01 1.75
C THR A 89 -7.80 -4.39 3.15
N GLY A 90 -7.66 -3.06 3.22
CA GLY A 90 -7.43 -2.33 4.47
C GLY A 90 -6.01 -2.49 5.07
N GLU A 91 -5.18 -3.38 4.52
CA GLU A 91 -3.80 -3.59 4.96
C GLU A 91 -2.75 -2.99 4.01
N VAL A 92 -1.60 -2.62 4.57
CA VAL A 92 -0.39 -2.29 3.80
C VAL A 92 0.55 -3.49 3.84
N THR A 93 1.00 -3.96 2.67
CA THR A 93 2.03 -5.01 2.55
C THR A 93 3.33 -4.42 1.99
N GLU A 94 4.45 -4.66 2.66
CA GLU A 94 5.77 -4.10 2.30
C GLU A 94 6.69 -5.17 1.68
N LEU A 95 7.08 -4.98 0.42
CA LEU A 95 8.02 -5.83 -0.29
C LEU A 95 9.45 -5.26 -0.16
N MET A 96 10.24 -5.81 0.76
CA MET A 96 11.62 -5.41 1.02
C MET A 96 12.62 -6.20 0.17
N GLY A 97 13.86 -5.71 0.03
CA GLY A 97 14.94 -6.42 -0.65
C GLY A 97 15.98 -5.48 -1.25
N ALA A 98 17.18 -6.02 -1.56
CA ALA A 98 18.28 -5.27 -2.18
C ALA A 98 17.91 -4.69 -3.57
N PRO A 99 18.68 -3.75 -4.15
CA PRO A 99 18.61 -3.44 -5.58
C PRO A 99 18.73 -4.70 -6.44
N GLY A 100 18.09 -4.75 -7.62
CA GLY A 100 18.11 -5.92 -8.51
C GLY A 100 17.29 -7.15 -8.05
N SER A 101 16.84 -7.23 -6.79
CA SER A 101 16.06 -8.37 -6.25
C SER A 101 14.73 -8.68 -6.93
N GLY A 102 14.25 -7.83 -7.85
CA GLY A 102 13.03 -8.09 -8.64
C GLY A 102 11.76 -7.41 -8.12
N LYS A 103 11.81 -6.62 -7.04
CA LYS A 103 10.65 -5.94 -6.43
C LYS A 103 9.69 -5.31 -7.45
N THR A 104 10.21 -4.46 -8.34
CA THR A 104 9.40 -3.77 -9.36
C THR A 104 8.73 -4.74 -10.34
N GLN A 105 9.36 -5.87 -10.67
CA GLN A 105 8.76 -6.90 -11.53
C GLN A 105 7.62 -7.63 -10.82
N VAL A 106 7.74 -7.88 -9.51
CA VAL A 106 6.64 -8.43 -8.70
C VAL A 106 5.48 -7.43 -8.63
N CYS A 107 5.75 -6.15 -8.38
CA CYS A 107 4.70 -5.11 -8.39
C CYS A 107 4.00 -4.97 -9.75
N LEU A 108 4.74 -5.06 -10.86
CA LEU A 108 4.17 -5.06 -12.21
C LEU A 108 3.34 -6.33 -12.49
N SER A 109 3.77 -7.50 -12.00
CA SER A 109 3.04 -8.77 -12.18
C SER A 109 1.70 -8.74 -11.42
N ILE A 110 1.72 -8.21 -10.19
CA ILE A 110 0.51 -7.95 -9.39
C ILE A 110 -0.40 -6.95 -10.11
N ALA A 111 0.15 -5.83 -10.62
CA ALA A 111 -0.63 -4.83 -11.33
C ALA A 111 -1.34 -5.41 -12.58
N ALA A 112 -0.65 -6.26 -13.36
CA ALA A 112 -1.24 -6.98 -14.48
C ALA A 112 -2.38 -7.91 -14.02
N SER A 113 -2.16 -8.72 -12.97
CA SER A 113 -3.18 -9.64 -12.46
C SER A 113 -4.42 -8.93 -11.90
N MET A 114 -4.23 -7.78 -11.24
CA MET A 114 -5.33 -6.92 -10.78
C MET A 114 -6.16 -6.33 -11.93
N SER A 115 -5.51 -5.79 -12.97
CA SER A 115 -6.20 -5.07 -14.04
C SER A 115 -6.79 -5.97 -15.13
N LEU A 116 -6.24 -7.17 -15.29
CA LEU A 116 -6.73 -8.20 -16.19
C LEU A 116 -7.70 -9.16 -15.48
N GLY A 117 -7.20 -9.92 -14.50
CA GLY A 117 -7.94 -11.01 -13.87
C GLY A 117 -9.06 -10.56 -12.93
N LEU A 118 -8.83 -9.53 -12.12
CA LEU A 118 -9.88 -8.95 -11.25
C LEU A 118 -10.59 -7.73 -11.86
N LYS A 119 -10.15 -7.28 -13.06
CA LYS A 119 -10.62 -6.09 -13.79
C LYS A 119 -10.70 -4.81 -12.93
N GLN A 120 -9.80 -4.69 -11.95
CA GLN A 120 -9.73 -3.54 -11.03
C GLN A 120 -8.84 -2.41 -11.57
N HIS A 121 -9.11 -1.19 -11.11
CA HIS A 121 -8.20 -0.06 -11.33
C HIS A 121 -6.98 -0.14 -10.40
N VAL A 122 -5.81 0.23 -10.92
CA VAL A 122 -4.53 0.20 -10.18
C VAL A 122 -3.87 1.56 -10.30
N LEU A 123 -3.51 2.19 -9.17
CA LEU A 123 -2.62 3.36 -9.15
C LEU A 123 -1.19 2.92 -8.82
N PHE A 124 -0.28 3.11 -9.76
CA PHE A 124 1.15 2.81 -9.60
C PHE A 124 1.93 4.11 -9.34
N LEU A 125 2.41 4.30 -8.10
CA LEU A 125 3.27 5.42 -7.74
C LEU A 125 4.74 5.07 -8.00
N ASP A 126 5.33 5.57 -9.09
CA ASP A 126 6.72 5.30 -9.47
C ASP A 126 7.67 6.39 -8.96
N SER A 127 8.37 6.10 -7.86
CA SER A 127 9.37 6.99 -7.27
C SER A 127 10.80 6.75 -7.76
N THR A 128 11.00 5.94 -8.82
CA THR A 128 12.33 5.52 -9.28
C THR A 128 12.53 5.56 -10.80
N GLY A 129 11.47 5.81 -11.58
CA GLY A 129 11.48 5.65 -13.03
C GLY A 129 11.46 4.18 -13.47
N GLY A 130 11.13 3.26 -12.56
CA GLY A 130 11.19 1.81 -12.77
C GLY A 130 9.96 1.20 -13.45
N PHE A 131 8.88 1.97 -13.63
CA PHE A 131 7.72 1.53 -14.41
C PHE A 131 8.00 1.63 -15.92
N THR A 132 7.50 0.68 -16.71
CA THR A 132 7.52 0.77 -18.18
C THR A 132 6.29 0.09 -18.78
N ALA A 133 5.50 0.82 -19.57
CA ALA A 133 4.25 0.32 -20.13
C ALA A 133 4.43 -0.91 -21.03
N SER A 134 5.48 -0.97 -21.83
CA SER A 134 5.80 -2.16 -22.65
C SER A 134 6.14 -3.39 -21.80
N ARG A 135 6.70 -3.22 -20.61
CA ARG A 135 6.97 -4.33 -19.68
C ARG A 135 5.68 -4.84 -19.03
N LEU A 136 4.74 -3.95 -18.70
CA LEU A 136 3.41 -4.32 -18.23
C LEU A 136 2.63 -5.05 -19.34
N TYR A 137 2.64 -4.53 -20.56
CA TYR A 137 1.98 -5.15 -21.72
C TYR A 137 2.50 -6.57 -21.99
N GLN A 138 3.82 -6.80 -21.93
CA GLN A 138 4.40 -8.14 -22.02
C GLN A 138 3.91 -9.12 -20.94
N MET A 139 3.55 -8.63 -19.74
CA MET A 139 2.98 -9.48 -18.68
C MET A 139 1.50 -9.78 -18.91
N LEU A 140 0.76 -8.85 -19.54
CA LEU A 140 -0.64 -9.03 -19.95
C LEU A 140 -0.75 -10.02 -21.12
N GLN A 141 0.10 -9.87 -22.13
CA GLN A 141 0.25 -10.81 -23.26
C GLN A 141 0.67 -12.22 -22.83
N ALA A 142 1.25 -12.38 -21.63
CA ALA A 142 1.60 -13.68 -21.05
C ALA A 142 0.45 -14.29 -20.19
N GLN A 143 -0.70 -13.61 -20.09
CA GLN A 143 -1.86 -14.01 -19.28
C GLN A 143 -3.17 -14.11 -20.08
N ALA A 144 -3.35 -13.33 -21.15
CA ALA A 144 -4.49 -13.41 -22.06
C ALA A 144 -4.04 -13.28 -23.52
N GLU A 145 -4.71 -13.98 -24.44
CA GLU A 145 -4.43 -13.92 -25.89
C GLU A 145 -5.16 -12.75 -26.58
N ASP A 146 -6.27 -12.27 -26.01
CA ASP A 146 -7.11 -11.20 -26.59
C ASP A 146 -6.49 -9.81 -26.43
N GLU A 147 -6.29 -9.12 -27.56
CA GLU A 147 -5.75 -7.76 -27.61
C GLU A 147 -6.73 -6.72 -27.03
N GLU A 148 -8.05 -6.93 -27.15
CA GLU A 148 -9.04 -6.00 -26.58
C GLU A 148 -9.01 -6.04 -25.05
N GLU A 149 -9.04 -7.24 -24.45
CA GLU A 149 -8.91 -7.41 -23.00
C GLU A 149 -7.54 -6.93 -22.45
N GLN A 150 -6.43 -7.15 -23.19
CA GLN A 150 -5.12 -6.58 -22.85
C GLN A 150 -5.13 -5.04 -22.84
N LEU A 151 -5.79 -4.41 -23.83
CA LEU A 151 -5.88 -2.95 -23.92
C LEU A 151 -6.78 -2.36 -22.82
N GLU A 152 -7.91 -3.00 -22.48
CA GLU A 152 -8.69 -2.63 -21.29
C GLU A 152 -7.84 -2.72 -20.01
N ALA A 153 -7.09 -3.81 -19.84
CA ALA A 153 -6.24 -4.04 -18.68
C ALA A 153 -5.09 -3.03 -18.58
N LEU A 154 -4.60 -2.47 -19.69
CA LEU A 154 -3.70 -1.32 -19.68
C LEU A 154 -4.42 -0.03 -19.24
N GLN A 155 -5.61 0.26 -19.78
CA GLN A 155 -6.38 1.47 -19.44
C GLN A 155 -6.75 1.57 -17.95
N ARG A 156 -6.89 0.42 -17.27
CA ARG A 156 -7.15 0.35 -15.83
C ARG A 156 -5.95 0.73 -14.96
N VAL A 157 -4.71 0.73 -15.48
CA VAL A 157 -3.48 1.03 -14.71
C VAL A 157 -3.05 2.49 -14.91
N GLN A 158 -3.32 3.32 -13.91
CA GLN A 158 -2.84 4.70 -13.84
C GLN A 158 -1.44 4.76 -13.23
N VAL A 159 -0.58 5.63 -13.74
CA VAL A 159 0.82 5.73 -13.30
C VAL A 159 1.20 7.17 -13.01
N THR A 160 1.58 7.45 -11.76
CA THR A 160 2.01 8.77 -11.31
C THR A 160 3.47 8.68 -10.87
N ARG A 161 4.33 9.53 -11.44
CA ARG A 161 5.71 9.68 -10.95
C ARG A 161 5.74 10.65 -9.78
N VAL A 162 6.50 10.30 -8.74
CA VAL A 162 6.64 11.11 -7.52
C VAL A 162 8.11 11.25 -7.16
N PHE A 163 8.58 12.48 -7.02
CA PHE A 163 10.00 12.81 -6.81
C PHE A 163 10.34 13.01 -5.33
N ASP A 164 9.34 13.28 -4.47
CA ASP A 164 9.49 13.32 -3.03
C ASP A 164 8.31 12.69 -2.25
N VAL A 165 8.44 12.66 -0.93
CA VAL A 165 7.42 12.11 -0.02
C VAL A 165 6.15 12.96 0.05
N TYR A 166 6.23 14.27 -0.22
CA TYR A 166 5.07 15.15 -0.21
C TYR A 166 4.22 14.96 -1.48
N GLU A 167 4.83 14.73 -2.63
CA GLU A 167 4.12 14.33 -3.86
C GLU A 167 3.46 12.96 -3.71
N MET A 168 4.14 11.99 -3.08
CA MET A 168 3.53 10.70 -2.75
C MET A 168 2.33 10.86 -1.81
N LEU A 169 2.44 11.69 -0.76
CA LEU A 169 1.33 11.97 0.15
C LEU A 169 0.18 12.74 -0.52
N ARG A 170 0.47 13.67 -1.43
CA ARG A 170 -0.54 14.36 -2.26
C ARG A 170 -1.28 13.37 -3.16
N ALA A 171 -0.57 12.52 -3.90
CA ALA A 171 -1.21 11.53 -4.77
C ALA A 171 -2.11 10.55 -4.00
N LEU A 172 -1.74 10.19 -2.77
CA LEU A 172 -2.58 9.39 -1.87
C LEU A 172 -3.78 10.19 -1.30
N GLN A 173 -3.62 11.48 -1.02
CA GLN A 173 -4.72 12.37 -0.62
C GLN A 173 -5.69 12.61 -1.78
N GLU A 174 -5.19 12.86 -2.99
CA GLU A 174 -5.99 13.03 -4.21
C GLU A 174 -6.73 11.74 -4.58
N LEU A 175 -6.10 10.57 -4.46
CA LEU A 175 -6.78 9.29 -4.59
C LEU A 175 -7.87 9.12 -3.53
N ARG A 176 -7.56 9.35 -2.25
CA ARG A 176 -8.54 9.28 -1.16
C ARG A 176 -9.71 10.24 -1.40
N ASP A 177 -9.44 11.46 -1.85
CA ASP A 177 -10.46 12.50 -2.02
C ASP A 177 -11.29 12.27 -3.29
N SER A 178 -10.71 11.70 -4.35
CA SER A 178 -11.43 11.23 -5.54
C SER A 178 -12.34 10.04 -5.21
N LEU A 179 -11.80 9.02 -4.53
CA LEU A 179 -12.60 7.90 -4.00
C LEU A 179 -13.67 8.44 -3.04
N SER A 180 -13.35 9.37 -2.14
CA SER A 180 -14.31 9.99 -1.21
C SER A 180 -15.38 10.80 -1.92
N GLN A 181 -15.16 11.32 -3.12
CA GLN A 181 -16.20 11.98 -3.91
C GLN A 181 -17.10 10.96 -4.61
N GLN A 182 -16.54 9.88 -5.15
CA GLN A 182 -17.33 8.74 -5.68
C GLN A 182 -18.16 8.08 -4.56
N VAL A 183 -17.58 7.95 -3.36
CA VAL A 183 -18.16 7.41 -2.12
C VAL A 183 -19.01 8.44 -1.37
N THR A 184 -18.93 9.75 -1.66
CA THR A 184 -19.93 10.73 -1.20
C THR A 184 -21.26 10.56 -1.95
N ASN A 185 -21.23 9.95 -3.14
CA ASN A 185 -22.44 9.40 -3.77
C ASN A 185 -22.80 7.99 -3.26
N GLN A 186 -21.94 7.31 -2.48
CA GLN A 186 -22.13 5.94 -1.96
C GLN A 186 -21.49 5.68 -0.57
N VAL A 187 -22.05 6.30 0.48
CA VAL A 187 -21.87 6.00 1.93
C VAL A 187 -20.51 6.35 2.59
N THR A 188 -20.56 7.11 3.68
CA THR A 188 -19.41 7.75 4.34
C THR A 188 -18.83 7.00 5.54
N ARG A 189 -17.49 6.86 5.64
CA ARG A 189 -16.58 7.05 6.82
C ARG A 189 -15.29 6.21 6.74
N ASP A 190 -14.34 6.53 7.63
CA ASP A 190 -12.90 6.26 7.43
C ASP A 190 -12.16 6.05 8.78
N SER A 191 -11.18 5.13 8.80
CA SER A 191 -9.89 5.11 9.52
C SER A 191 -9.73 5.50 11.02
N SER A 192 -8.71 5.05 11.77
CA SER A 192 -7.71 3.95 11.63
C SER A 192 -6.91 3.80 12.95
N ALA A 193 -5.94 2.87 13.01
CA ALA A 193 -5.09 2.62 14.19
C ALA A 193 -3.60 3.02 14.00
N GLY A 194 -2.89 3.27 15.11
CA GLY A 194 -1.50 3.74 15.13
C GLY A 194 -0.51 2.77 15.82
N PRO A 195 0.50 2.20 15.12
CA PRO A 195 1.53 1.32 15.70
C PRO A 195 2.94 1.99 15.76
N LEU A 196 4.03 1.16 15.89
CA LEU A 196 6.87 0.97 15.31
C LEU A 196 7.59 0.57 13.88
N LYS A 197 7.93 1.52 12.97
CA LYS A 197 9.30 2.07 12.60
C LYS A 197 10.54 1.25 11.98
N PRO A 198 10.97 1.34 10.65
CA PRO A 198 12.06 0.56 9.94
C PRO A 198 13.00 1.32 8.91
N ALA A 199 12.74 1.19 7.57
CA ALA A 199 13.46 1.66 6.37
C ALA A 199 13.21 3.13 5.98
N LEU A 200 11.99 3.65 6.09
CA LEU A 200 11.75 5.11 6.24
C LEU A 200 12.15 5.54 7.67
N GLY A 201 13.40 5.24 8.03
CA GLY A 201 13.96 5.30 9.38
C GLY A 201 13.06 4.71 10.46
N ARG A 202 13.26 5.12 11.71
CA ARG A 202 12.28 4.83 12.76
C ARG A 202 10.97 5.66 12.62
N SER A 203 10.24 5.54 11.49
CA SER A 203 8.87 6.11 11.32
C SER A 203 7.75 5.16 10.84
N TRP A 204 8.03 4.07 10.12
CA TRP A 204 7.03 3.37 9.26
C TRP A 204 6.64 1.85 9.46
N SER A 205 7.36 0.95 10.16
CA SER A 205 7.21 -0.56 10.09
C SER A 205 5.95 -1.14 10.71
N PHE A 206 5.32 -0.22 11.39
CA PHE A 206 4.03 -0.20 11.93
C PHE A 206 2.96 -0.25 10.85
N VAL A 207 3.05 0.65 9.87
CA VAL A 207 2.06 0.85 8.82
C VAL A 207 1.88 -0.43 7.99
N PRO A 208 2.93 -1.13 7.53
CA PRO A 208 2.75 -2.45 6.92
C PRO A 208 2.37 -3.50 7.96
N SER A 209 1.21 -4.13 7.82
CA SER A 209 0.81 -5.33 8.60
C SER A 209 1.79 -6.48 8.31
N THR A 210 2.10 -6.67 7.03
CA THR A 210 2.83 -7.79 6.48
C THR A 210 4.10 -7.32 5.75
N ARG A 211 5.18 -8.08 5.86
CA ARG A 211 6.44 -7.89 5.12
C ARG A 211 6.86 -9.14 4.40
N VAL A 212 7.17 -8.99 3.12
CA VAL A 212 7.89 -9.99 2.33
C VAL A 212 9.30 -9.47 2.07
N LEU A 213 10.32 -10.22 2.45
CA LEU A 213 11.71 -9.98 2.08
C LEU A 213 12.04 -10.79 0.82
N LEU A 214 12.39 -10.08 -0.26
CA LEU A 214 12.75 -10.63 -1.56
C LEU A 214 14.27 -10.60 -1.77
N GLN A 215 14.86 -11.75 -2.03
CA GLN A 215 16.30 -11.94 -2.21
C GLN A 215 16.59 -12.62 -3.56
N SER A 216 17.75 -12.33 -4.17
CA SER A 216 18.21 -13.14 -5.29
C SER A 216 18.66 -14.49 -4.78
N LYS A 217 18.29 -15.56 -5.48
CA LYS A 217 18.88 -16.88 -5.25
C LYS A 217 20.23 -16.93 -5.96
N GLU A 218 21.22 -17.58 -5.35
CA GLU A 218 22.51 -17.79 -6.01
C GLU A 218 22.34 -18.77 -7.19
N ALA A 219 22.99 -18.47 -8.31
CA ALA A 219 22.86 -19.25 -9.53
C ALA A 219 23.75 -20.49 -9.50
N THR A 220 23.16 -21.65 -9.26
CA THR A 220 23.73 -22.93 -9.72
C THR A 220 23.90 -22.87 -11.23
N TRP A 221 25.05 -23.32 -11.74
CA TRP A 221 25.53 -23.07 -13.12
C TRP A 221 24.57 -23.45 -14.27
N GLU A 222 23.56 -24.27 -13.99
CA GLU A 222 22.58 -24.79 -14.94
C GLU A 222 21.25 -23.99 -15.00
N LYS A 223 21.07 -22.94 -14.18
CA LYS A 223 19.77 -22.24 -14.04
C LYS A 223 19.88 -20.72 -14.21
N THR A 224 18.84 -20.14 -14.83
CA THR A 224 18.73 -18.70 -15.12
C THR A 224 18.68 -17.86 -13.85
N ASN A 225 19.27 -16.66 -13.90
CA ASN A 225 19.31 -15.71 -12.78
C ASN A 225 17.97 -14.96 -12.57
N THR A 226 16.85 -15.64 -12.80
CA THR A 226 15.47 -15.15 -12.66
C THR A 226 14.84 -15.60 -11.33
N GLN A 227 15.34 -16.69 -10.72
CA GLN A 227 14.84 -17.19 -9.44
C GLN A 227 15.09 -16.22 -8.28
N ARG A 228 14.07 -15.98 -7.47
CA ARG A 228 14.09 -15.18 -6.24
C ARG A 228 13.54 -15.99 -5.08
N VAL A 229 13.98 -15.68 -3.87
CA VAL A 229 13.42 -16.21 -2.62
C VAL A 229 12.61 -15.11 -1.97
N ALA A 230 11.34 -15.39 -1.68
CA ALA A 230 10.45 -14.50 -0.94
C ALA A 230 10.18 -15.10 0.45
N SER A 231 10.29 -14.31 1.51
CA SER A 231 10.16 -14.79 2.89
C SER A 231 9.39 -13.83 3.80
N LEU A 232 8.61 -14.35 4.75
CA LEU A 232 7.86 -13.50 5.70
C LEU A 232 8.77 -12.91 6.78
N ALA A 233 8.95 -11.59 6.75
CA ALA A 233 9.68 -10.84 7.79
C ALA A 233 8.74 -10.23 8.86
N LYS A 234 7.44 -10.17 8.58
CA LYS A 234 6.35 -9.79 9.50
C LYS A 234 5.03 -10.30 8.92
N SER A 235 4.15 -10.87 9.72
CA SER A 235 2.74 -11.11 9.37
C SER A 235 1.93 -11.26 10.67
N PRO A 236 0.66 -10.83 10.70
CA PRO A 236 -0.26 -11.16 11.79
C PRO A 236 -0.95 -12.53 11.61
N ARG A 237 -0.88 -13.12 10.40
CA ARG A 237 -1.58 -14.37 10.01
C ARG A 237 -0.68 -15.60 10.03
N GLN A 238 0.52 -15.49 9.46
CA GLN A 238 1.44 -16.63 9.29
C GLN A 238 2.77 -16.43 10.04
N PRO A 239 3.44 -17.53 10.48
CA PRO A 239 4.76 -17.49 11.07
C PRO A 239 5.81 -16.78 10.19
N THR A 240 6.66 -15.97 10.81
CA THR A 240 7.83 -15.38 10.13
C THR A 240 8.88 -16.45 9.82
N GLY A 241 9.67 -16.23 8.76
CA GLY A 241 10.71 -17.14 8.31
C GLY A 241 10.25 -18.23 7.33
N ILE A 242 8.94 -18.38 7.08
CA ILE A 242 8.43 -19.16 5.94
C ILE A 242 8.97 -18.55 4.63
N GLN A 243 9.35 -19.40 3.67
CA GLN A 243 9.95 -18.99 2.40
C GLN A 243 9.34 -19.73 1.22
N VAL A 244 9.29 -19.06 0.06
CA VAL A 244 8.92 -19.64 -1.25
C VAL A 244 9.90 -19.18 -2.33
N VAL A 245 9.95 -19.93 -3.43
CA VAL A 245 10.72 -19.53 -4.63
C VAL A 245 9.75 -18.94 -5.65
N LEU A 246 10.11 -17.78 -6.20
CA LEU A 246 9.44 -17.12 -7.32
C LEU A 246 10.38 -17.15 -8.53
N ASP A 247 9.89 -17.39 -9.74
CA ASP A 247 10.68 -17.15 -10.97
C ASP A 247 10.26 -15.82 -11.58
N VAL A 248 11.15 -14.83 -11.56
CA VAL A 248 10.89 -13.46 -12.04
C VAL A 248 11.45 -13.34 -13.45
N GLY A 249 10.75 -13.99 -14.39
CA GLY A 249 11.15 -14.17 -15.78
C GLY A 249 10.52 -13.16 -16.76
N SER A 250 10.61 -13.47 -18.05
CA SER A 250 10.07 -12.64 -19.14
C SER A 250 8.54 -12.57 -19.13
N GLY A 251 7.83 -13.62 -18.72
CA GLY A 251 6.37 -13.60 -18.53
C GLY A 251 5.89 -12.81 -17.30
N GLY A 252 6.81 -12.41 -16.41
CA GLY A 252 6.49 -11.85 -15.09
C GLY A 252 6.96 -12.79 -13.98
N ALA A 253 6.42 -12.60 -12.77
CA ALA A 253 6.63 -13.51 -11.64
C ALA A 253 5.71 -14.73 -11.77
N GLN A 254 6.28 -15.94 -11.80
CA GLN A 254 5.56 -17.20 -11.95
C GLN A 254 6.08 -18.26 -10.96
N GLU A 255 5.32 -19.34 -10.76
CA GLU A 255 5.75 -20.50 -9.97
C GLU A 255 6.55 -21.48 -10.84
N LEU A 256 7.61 -22.06 -10.27
CA LEU A 256 8.30 -23.20 -10.88
C LEU A 256 7.51 -24.47 -10.59
N SER A 257 6.98 -25.10 -11.64
CA SER A 257 6.35 -26.40 -11.53
C SER A 257 7.32 -27.42 -10.88
N PRO A 258 6.80 -28.35 -10.05
CA PRO A 258 7.64 -29.39 -9.48
C PRO A 258 8.21 -30.25 -10.62
N VAL A 259 9.53 -30.35 -10.69
CA VAL A 259 10.21 -31.21 -11.67
C VAL A 259 9.90 -32.65 -11.32
N THR A 260 8.93 -33.25 -12.02
CA THR A 260 8.67 -34.69 -11.97
C THR A 260 9.97 -35.43 -12.26
N PRO A 261 10.42 -36.35 -11.40
CA PRO A 261 11.62 -37.13 -11.70
C PRO A 261 11.38 -37.95 -12.97
N THR A 262 12.15 -37.66 -14.02
CA THR A 262 12.16 -38.50 -15.22
C THR A 262 12.63 -39.89 -14.80
N GLN A 263 11.72 -40.87 -14.79
CA GLN A 263 12.11 -42.26 -14.61
C GLN A 263 12.98 -42.66 -15.81
N GLY A 264 14.26 -42.92 -15.54
CA GLY A 264 15.22 -43.27 -16.57
C GLY A 264 15.23 -44.78 -16.82
N LEU A 265 14.85 -45.16 -18.05
CA LEU A 265 14.96 -46.48 -18.67
C LEU A 265 14.12 -47.60 -18.02
#